data_AF-A0A2V8HNC9-F1
#
_entry.id   AF-A0A2V8HNC9-F1
#
_cell.length_a   1.000
_cell.length_b   1.000
_cell.length_c   1.000
_cell.angle_alpha   90.00
_cell.angle_beta   90.00
_cell.angle_gamma   90.00
#
_symmetry.space_group_name_H-M   'P 1'
#
loop_
_entity.id
_entity.type
_entity.pdbx_description
1 polymer ?
#
loop_
_entity_poly.entity_id
_entity_poly.type
_entity_poly.pdbx_seq_one_letter_code
_entity_poly.pdbx_strand_id
1 'polypeptide(L)'
;MRPRPRCALAILSVILLLPCAADAQAAGSAVLDAPAFVDRLRQLAAPLGTLEARDAAAMAASIPDVQRVRVRDAVYDVSLREIRQTLLTASRRRDWPVARRALAETLAVMQREVEASLTPASQDRQTSRRALDDVLARPEFARGRGQMWRAELRRRLQRWLADLFGRTIGRSRGLRAIGVVLAWTAPALALIVLVIWLTRIGLRIRREPAIGIGALAPPRAAANELADGAVALAAQGRFRDAARAAYRAAVRRLEEEGTWRTDDARTPREYLRLLPAAHRRRATLARLTADFERVWYGSPQATADDWRRFLSALEDLGCLPARRAT
;
A
#
# COMPACT_ATOMS: atom_id res chain seq x y z
N MET A 1 35.10 9.62 -58.06
CA MET A 1 35.09 9.81 -56.59
C MET A 1 33.65 9.82 -56.06
N ARG A 2 33.30 8.80 -55.29
CA ARG A 2 32.18 8.65 -54.32
C ARG A 2 32.82 7.94 -53.10
N PRO A 3 32.32 7.99 -51.84
CA PRO A 3 30.92 8.20 -51.42
C PRO A 3 30.70 9.16 -50.20
N ARG A 4 29.40 9.37 -49.88
CA ARG A 4 28.79 9.96 -48.65
C ARG A 4 29.03 9.03 -47.40
N PRO A 5 28.54 9.27 -46.13
CA PRO A 5 27.50 10.20 -45.65
C PRO A 5 27.56 10.78 -44.17
N ARG A 6 26.67 11.75 -43.89
CA ARG A 6 25.94 12.05 -42.62
C ARG A 6 26.66 12.61 -41.36
N CYS A 7 26.10 13.71 -40.83
CA CYS A 7 25.61 13.96 -39.45
C CYS A 7 25.73 15.47 -39.13
N ALA A 8 24.64 16.24 -39.18
CA ALA A 8 23.67 16.50 -38.10
C ALA A 8 24.08 17.65 -37.16
N LEU A 9 23.09 18.45 -36.75
CA LEU A 9 23.08 19.53 -35.76
C LEU A 9 23.51 20.94 -36.22
N ALA A 10 22.51 21.68 -36.71
CA ALA A 10 22.39 23.10 -36.39
C ALA A 10 21.13 23.27 -35.52
N ILE A 11 21.30 23.21 -34.20
CA ILE A 11 20.27 23.60 -33.23
C ILE A 11 20.52 25.07 -32.94
N LEU A 12 19.65 25.93 -33.47
CA LEU A 12 19.56 27.32 -33.08
C LEU A 12 18.88 27.38 -31.69
N SER A 13 19.60 28.02 -30.80
CA SER A 13 19.27 28.48 -29.46
C SER A 13 17.90 29.17 -29.40
N VAL A 14 16.99 28.67 -28.56
CA VAL A 14 16.16 29.40 -27.56
C VAL A 14 15.50 28.32 -26.69
N ILE A 15 16.10 27.96 -25.55
CA ILE A 15 15.36 27.33 -24.44
C ILE A 15 15.25 28.41 -23.37
N LEU A 16 14.34 29.34 -23.63
CA LEU A 16 13.68 30.10 -22.57
C LEU A 16 13.01 29.08 -21.66
N LEU A 17 13.28 29.17 -20.35
CA LEU A 17 12.35 28.86 -19.25
C LEU A 17 11.11 28.04 -19.67
N LEU A 18 11.27 26.72 -19.89
CA LEU A 18 10.13 25.82 -19.80
C LEU A 18 10.05 25.41 -18.32
N PRO A 19 9.09 25.96 -17.54
CA PRO A 19 8.69 25.29 -16.31
C PRO A 19 8.35 23.84 -16.68
N CYS A 20 8.89 22.94 -15.87
CA CYS A 20 8.60 21.52 -15.89
C CYS A 20 7.13 21.31 -16.22
N ALA A 21 6.84 20.77 -17.42
CA ALA A 21 5.51 20.34 -17.81
C ALA A 21 5.17 19.03 -17.06
N ALA A 22 5.13 19.12 -15.73
CA ALA A 22 4.38 18.24 -14.85
C ALA A 22 3.12 18.95 -14.30
N ASP A 23 2.92 20.23 -14.65
CA ASP A 23 1.74 21.01 -14.27
C ASP A 23 0.61 21.02 -15.32
N ALA A 24 0.80 20.38 -16.48
CA ALA A 24 -0.18 20.43 -17.57
C ALA A 24 -1.43 19.53 -17.38
N GLN A 25 -1.50 18.73 -16.31
CA GLN A 25 -2.75 18.04 -15.90
C GLN A 25 -3.32 18.57 -14.58
N ALA A 26 -2.64 19.50 -13.90
CA ALA A 26 -3.16 20.17 -12.70
C ALA A 26 -4.15 21.31 -13.03
N ALA A 27 -4.18 21.74 -14.30
CA ALA A 27 -5.16 22.68 -14.81
C ALA A 27 -6.49 21.96 -15.11
N GLY A 28 -7.42 21.95 -14.15
CA GLY A 28 -8.83 21.72 -14.49
C GLY A 28 -9.78 21.16 -13.45
N SER A 29 -9.36 20.79 -12.23
CA SER A 29 -10.35 20.54 -11.17
C SER A 29 -10.60 21.84 -10.41
N ALA A 30 -11.70 22.51 -10.77
CA ALA A 30 -12.29 23.54 -9.94
C ALA A 30 -12.44 22.99 -8.52
N VAL A 31 -12.20 23.81 -7.49
CA VAL A 31 -12.42 23.38 -6.12
C VAL A 31 -13.93 23.33 -5.89
N LEU A 32 -14.50 22.13 -5.82
CA LEU A 32 -15.92 21.96 -5.52
C LEU A 32 -16.14 21.96 -4.02
N ASP A 33 -17.19 22.62 -3.56
CA ASP A 33 -17.64 22.46 -2.18
C ASP A 33 -18.24 21.07 -1.97
N ALA A 34 -18.20 20.58 -0.73
CA ALA A 34 -18.70 19.25 -0.37
C ALA A 34 -20.12 18.94 -0.90
N PRO A 35 -21.12 19.85 -0.85
CA PRO A 35 -22.44 19.61 -1.44
C PRO A 35 -22.38 19.48 -2.97
N ALA A 36 -21.63 20.36 -3.63
CA ALA A 36 -21.46 20.33 -5.09
C ALA A 36 -20.70 19.07 -5.55
N PHE A 37 -19.80 18.55 -4.72
CA PHE A 37 -19.13 17.28 -4.95
C PHE A 37 -20.10 16.09 -4.85
N VAL A 38 -21.00 16.09 -3.87
CA VAL A 38 -22.06 15.07 -3.76
C VAL A 38 -22.96 15.07 -4.99
N ASP A 39 -23.38 16.25 -5.46
CA ASP A 39 -24.17 16.39 -6.69
C ASP A 39 -23.43 15.85 -7.91
N ARG A 40 -22.12 16.12 -8.01
CA ARG A 40 -21.29 15.57 -9.09
C ARG A 40 -21.17 14.05 -9.01
N LEU A 41 -20.99 13.47 -7.82
CA LEU A 41 -21.00 12.02 -7.66
C LEU A 41 -22.37 11.43 -8.06
N ARG A 42 -23.48 12.13 -7.77
CA ARG A 42 -24.84 11.70 -8.14
C ARG A 42 -25.03 11.70 -9.67
N GLN A 43 -24.55 12.75 -10.34
CA GLN A 43 -24.56 12.85 -11.80
C GLN A 43 -23.72 11.75 -12.45
N LEU A 44 -22.58 11.37 -11.86
CA LEU A 44 -21.76 10.25 -12.34
C LEU A 44 -22.40 8.89 -12.09
N ALA A 45 -23.15 8.73 -11.00
CA ALA A 45 -23.78 7.47 -10.64
C ALA A 45 -25.03 7.15 -11.48
N ALA A 46 -25.82 8.17 -11.85
CA ALA A 46 -27.07 8.02 -12.59
C ALA A 46 -26.97 7.22 -13.90
N PRO A 47 -26.03 7.50 -14.84
CA PRO A 47 -25.94 6.76 -16.10
C PRO A 47 -25.40 5.34 -15.94
N LEU A 48 -24.73 5.00 -14.83
CA LEU A 48 -24.11 3.68 -14.64
C LEU A 48 -25.10 2.52 -14.61
N GLY A 49 -26.37 2.77 -14.28
CA GLY A 49 -27.40 1.73 -14.29
C GLY A 49 -27.63 1.13 -15.69
N THR A 50 -27.52 1.95 -16.72
CA THR A 50 -27.80 1.59 -18.12
C THR A 50 -26.57 1.66 -19.03
N LEU A 51 -25.42 2.11 -18.51
CA LEU A 51 -24.20 2.31 -19.30
C LEU A 51 -23.67 1.03 -19.92
N GLU A 52 -23.48 1.06 -21.25
CA GLU A 52 -22.86 0.00 -22.02
C GLU A 52 -21.33 0.14 -22.05
N ALA A 53 -20.63 -0.98 -22.27
CA ALA A 53 -19.16 -1.01 -22.26
C ALA A 53 -18.53 -0.14 -23.36
N ARG A 54 -19.25 0.09 -24.47
CA ARG A 54 -18.80 0.93 -25.59
C ARG A 54 -18.78 2.42 -25.25
N ASP A 55 -19.73 2.87 -24.42
CA ASP A 55 -19.92 4.29 -24.07
C ASP A 55 -19.15 4.68 -22.80
N ALA A 56 -18.72 3.68 -22.01
CA ALA A 56 -17.98 3.89 -20.78
C ALA A 56 -16.65 4.66 -20.97
N ALA A 57 -15.97 4.46 -22.11
CA ALA A 57 -14.73 5.19 -22.41
C ALA A 57 -14.98 6.70 -22.64
N ALA A 58 -16.12 7.06 -23.24
CA ALA A 58 -16.50 8.46 -23.44
C ALA A 58 -16.82 9.13 -22.10
N MET A 59 -17.51 8.42 -21.20
CA MET A 59 -17.76 8.91 -19.84
C MET A 59 -16.47 9.07 -19.01
N ALA A 60 -15.47 8.21 -19.23
CA ALA A 60 -14.17 8.35 -18.55
C ALA A 60 -13.41 9.62 -18.96
N ALA A 61 -13.67 10.15 -20.15
CA ALA A 61 -13.00 11.36 -20.66
C ALA A 61 -13.45 12.64 -19.95
N SER A 62 -14.67 12.67 -19.38
CA SER A 62 -15.21 13.82 -18.65
C SER A 62 -14.86 13.83 -17.15
N ILE A 63 -14.18 12.79 -16.66
CA ILE A 63 -13.82 12.63 -15.25
C ILE A 63 -12.35 13.01 -15.04
N PRO A 64 -12.05 14.00 -14.17
CA PRO A 64 -10.67 14.36 -13.84
C PRO A 64 -10.00 13.25 -13.00
N ASP A 65 -8.68 13.13 -13.07
CA ASP A 65 -7.93 12.16 -12.24
C ASP A 65 -7.97 12.51 -10.74
N VAL A 66 -7.96 13.81 -10.44
CA VAL A 66 -7.98 14.35 -9.08
C VAL A 66 -9.01 15.46 -9.01
N GLN A 67 -9.97 15.31 -8.11
CA GLN A 67 -10.98 16.32 -7.80
C GLN A 67 -10.64 16.96 -6.46
N ARG A 68 -10.42 18.27 -6.46
CA ARG A 68 -10.25 19.03 -5.23
C ARG A 68 -11.62 19.34 -4.64
N VAL A 69 -11.82 18.95 -3.39
CA VAL A 69 -13.08 19.12 -2.65
C VAL A 69 -12.81 19.94 -1.41
N ARG A 70 -13.48 21.07 -1.28
CA ARG A 70 -13.49 21.89 -0.07
C ARG A 70 -14.55 21.36 0.88
N VAL A 71 -14.09 20.88 2.03
CA VAL A 71 -14.97 20.50 3.14
C VAL A 71 -14.71 21.50 4.25
N ARG A 72 -15.60 22.50 4.37
CA ARG A 72 -15.44 23.64 5.29
C ARG A 72 -14.11 24.37 5.05
N ASP A 73 -13.14 24.25 5.96
CA ASP A 73 -11.88 25.01 5.98
C ASP A 73 -10.67 24.24 5.41
N ALA A 74 -10.88 22.99 5.01
CA ALA A 74 -9.83 22.14 4.44
C ALA A 74 -10.15 21.74 3.00
N VAL A 75 -9.13 21.75 2.15
CA VAL A 75 -9.20 21.26 0.78
C VAL A 75 -8.59 19.87 0.73
N TYR A 76 -9.35 18.91 0.23
CA TYR A 76 -8.95 17.52 0.07
C TYR A 76 -8.81 17.17 -1.41
N ASP A 77 -7.75 16.42 -1.74
CA ASP A 77 -7.54 15.87 -3.07
C ASP A 77 -8.16 14.48 -3.13
N VAL A 78 -9.33 14.36 -3.77
CA VAL A 78 -10.02 13.08 -3.97
C VAL A 78 -9.61 12.49 -5.31
N SER A 79 -8.91 11.36 -5.28
CA SER A 79 -8.48 10.65 -6.49
C SER A 79 -9.65 9.88 -7.11
N LEU A 80 -10.02 10.22 -8.34
CA LEU A 80 -11.02 9.50 -9.14
C LEU A 80 -10.39 8.57 -10.19
N ARG A 81 -9.05 8.39 -10.13
CA ARG A 81 -8.27 7.61 -11.07
C ARG A 81 -8.75 6.17 -11.24
N GLU A 82 -9.11 5.49 -10.16
CA GLU A 82 -9.56 4.09 -10.21
C GLU A 82 -10.90 3.94 -10.91
N ILE A 83 -11.82 4.88 -10.69
CA ILE A 83 -13.12 4.96 -11.37
C ILE A 83 -12.88 5.18 -12.87
N ARG A 84 -12.04 6.16 -13.21
CA ARG A 84 -11.67 6.45 -14.60
C ARG A 84 -11.02 5.26 -15.31
N GLN A 85 -10.07 4.58 -14.67
CA GLN A 85 -9.40 3.40 -15.24
C GLN A 85 -10.36 2.24 -15.46
N THR A 86 -11.30 2.03 -14.54
CA THR A 86 -12.33 0.99 -14.68
C THR A 86 -13.23 1.27 -15.88
N LEU A 87 -13.60 2.53 -16.10
CA LEU A 87 -14.39 2.95 -17.26
C LEU A 87 -13.62 2.85 -18.58
N LEU A 88 -12.34 3.23 -18.60
CA LEU A 88 -11.47 3.10 -19.79
C LEU A 88 -11.24 1.65 -20.21
N THR A 89 -11.26 0.71 -19.26
CA THR A 89 -11.04 -0.71 -19.52
C THR A 89 -12.33 -1.50 -19.74
N ALA A 90 -13.49 -0.85 -19.67
CA ALA A 90 -14.81 -1.48 -19.75
C ALA A 90 -14.99 -2.37 -20.99
N SER A 91 -14.62 -1.89 -22.17
CA SER A 91 -14.76 -2.64 -23.44
C SER A 91 -13.89 -3.90 -23.53
N ARG A 92 -12.84 -3.98 -22.71
CA ARG A 92 -11.92 -5.13 -22.67
C ARG A 92 -12.28 -6.14 -21.57
N ARG A 93 -13.23 -5.81 -20.70
CA ARG A 93 -13.61 -6.60 -19.54
C ARG A 93 -14.77 -7.53 -19.87
N ARG A 94 -14.54 -8.84 -19.74
CA ARG A 94 -15.61 -9.86 -19.82
C ARG A 94 -16.60 -9.76 -18.67
N ASP A 95 -16.18 -9.18 -17.54
CA ASP A 95 -16.95 -9.02 -16.31
C ASP A 95 -17.58 -7.62 -16.15
N TRP A 96 -17.71 -6.85 -17.23
CA TRP A 96 -18.23 -5.47 -17.21
C TRP A 96 -19.53 -5.29 -16.40
N PRO A 97 -20.57 -6.14 -16.53
CA PRO A 97 -21.81 -5.96 -15.76
C PRO A 97 -21.60 -6.00 -14.23
N VAL A 98 -20.67 -6.83 -13.75
CA VAL A 98 -20.31 -6.93 -12.33
C VAL A 98 -19.48 -5.71 -11.92
N ALA A 99 -18.47 -5.36 -12.71
CA ALA A 99 -17.61 -4.20 -12.47
C ALA A 99 -18.41 -2.88 -12.42
N ARG A 100 -19.41 -2.74 -13.30
CA ARG A 100 -20.31 -1.58 -13.36
C ARG A 100 -21.15 -1.44 -12.10
N ARG A 101 -21.71 -2.54 -11.58
CA ARG A 101 -22.47 -2.57 -10.31
C ARG A 101 -21.58 -2.19 -9.14
N ALA A 102 -20.39 -2.79 -9.05
CA ALA A 102 -19.42 -2.47 -8.00
C ALA A 102 -19.00 -0.98 -8.03
N LEU A 103 -18.86 -0.40 -9.23
CA LEU A 103 -18.54 1.02 -9.40
C LEU A 103 -19.71 1.92 -8.95
N ALA A 104 -20.95 1.56 -9.28
CA ALA A 104 -22.13 2.28 -8.80
C ALA A 104 -22.26 2.20 -7.26
N GLU A 105 -22.01 1.04 -6.67
CA GLU A 105 -21.98 0.85 -5.21
C GLU A 105 -20.88 1.70 -4.56
N THR A 106 -19.68 1.73 -5.16
CA THR A 106 -18.56 2.53 -4.67
C THR A 106 -18.91 4.02 -4.63
N LEU A 107 -19.52 4.54 -5.70
CA LEU A 107 -20.00 5.93 -5.75
C LEU A 107 -21.09 6.21 -4.71
N ALA A 108 -22.03 5.27 -4.51
CA ALA A 108 -23.09 5.40 -3.51
C ALA A 108 -22.57 5.36 -2.07
N VAL A 109 -21.48 4.62 -1.81
CA VAL A 109 -20.77 4.65 -0.52
C VAL A 109 -20.09 6.00 -0.31
N MET A 110 -19.31 6.47 -1.30
CA MET A 110 -18.66 7.78 -1.22
C MET A 110 -19.65 8.92 -0.98
N GLN A 111 -20.80 8.90 -1.66
CA GLN A 111 -21.88 9.88 -1.44
C GLN A 111 -22.36 9.87 0.00
N ARG A 112 -22.76 8.69 0.53
CA ARG A 112 -23.25 8.55 1.90
C ARG A 112 -22.21 8.99 2.93
N GLU A 113 -20.93 8.74 2.69
CA GLU A 113 -19.86 9.18 3.58
C GLU A 113 -19.68 10.70 3.61
N VAL A 114 -19.73 11.34 2.44
CA VAL A 114 -19.63 12.81 2.35
C VAL A 114 -20.88 13.44 2.97
N GLU A 115 -22.08 12.93 2.68
CA GLU A 115 -23.34 13.39 3.29
C GLU A 115 -23.34 13.20 4.82
N ALA A 116 -22.89 12.06 5.32
CA ALA A 116 -22.73 11.84 6.75
C ALA A 116 -21.73 12.81 7.38
N SER A 117 -20.69 13.21 6.64
CA SER A 117 -19.70 14.19 7.09
C SER A 117 -20.24 15.62 7.15
N LEU A 118 -21.32 15.93 6.42
CA LEU A 118 -22.00 17.22 6.48
C LEU A 118 -22.90 17.37 7.71
N THR A 119 -23.29 16.27 8.36
CA THR A 119 -24.16 16.31 9.54
C THR A 119 -23.46 16.87 10.79
N PRO A 120 -24.19 17.47 11.75
CA PRO A 120 -23.61 18.01 12.98
C PRO A 120 -22.89 16.94 13.83
N ALA A 121 -23.39 15.70 13.87
CA ALA A 121 -22.77 14.59 14.62
C ALA A 121 -21.37 14.20 14.12
N SER A 122 -20.99 14.60 12.89
CA SER A 122 -19.64 14.44 12.38
C SER A 122 -18.63 15.39 13.06
N GLN A 123 -19.10 16.53 13.59
CA GLN A 123 -18.28 17.51 14.28
C GLN A 123 -17.70 16.92 15.55
N ASP A 124 -18.51 16.27 16.38
CA ASP A 124 -18.03 15.63 17.61
C ASP A 124 -17.00 14.54 17.32
N ARG A 125 -17.24 13.71 16.29
CA ARG A 125 -16.30 12.66 15.88
C ARG A 125 -14.98 13.23 15.36
N GLN A 126 -15.02 14.32 14.59
CA GLN A 126 -13.81 14.96 14.07
C GLN A 126 -13.04 15.71 15.15
N THR A 127 -13.73 16.32 16.12
CA THR A 127 -13.12 16.95 17.29
C THR A 127 -12.44 15.90 18.17
N SER A 128 -13.09 14.75 18.35
CA SER A 128 -12.53 13.58 19.04
C SER A 128 -11.29 13.02 18.32
N ARG A 129 -11.31 12.95 16.98
CA ARG A 129 -10.15 12.55 16.17
C ARG A 129 -9.01 13.56 16.26
N ARG A 130 -9.29 14.86 16.22
CA ARG A 130 -8.26 15.89 16.38
C ARG A 130 -7.63 15.85 17.76
N ALA A 131 -8.42 15.65 18.81
CA ALA A 131 -7.91 15.44 20.17
C ALA A 131 -7.04 14.17 20.25
N LEU A 132 -7.43 13.09 19.56
CA LEU A 132 -6.62 11.88 19.46
C LEU A 132 -5.31 12.11 18.70
N ASP A 133 -5.36 12.79 17.55
CA ASP A 133 -4.17 13.11 16.74
C ASP A 133 -3.21 14.01 17.50
N ASP A 134 -3.73 14.99 18.27
CA ASP A 134 -2.94 15.83 19.15
C ASP A 134 -2.24 15.01 20.25
N VAL A 135 -2.98 14.09 20.89
CA VAL A 135 -2.41 13.14 21.86
C VAL A 135 -1.35 12.24 21.22
N LEU A 136 -1.60 11.69 20.03
CA LEU A 136 -0.67 10.81 19.32
C LEU A 136 0.55 11.56 18.76
N ALA A 137 0.43 12.87 18.51
CA ALA A 137 1.52 13.73 18.09
C ALA A 137 2.46 14.11 19.25
N ARG A 138 2.06 13.87 20.50
CA ARG A 138 2.91 14.15 21.66
C ARG A 138 4.21 13.34 21.57
N PRO A 139 5.34 13.92 22.00
CA PRO A 139 6.66 13.31 21.89
C PRO A 139 6.79 11.97 22.64
N GLU A 140 5.90 11.68 23.59
CA GLU A 140 5.81 10.39 24.28
C GLU A 140 5.25 9.25 23.41
N PHE A 141 4.32 9.53 22.50
CA PHE A 141 3.75 8.56 21.56
C PHE A 141 4.50 8.53 20.21
N ALA A 142 5.19 9.61 19.86
CA ALA A 142 6.11 9.66 18.71
C ALA A 142 7.34 8.74 18.87
N ARG A 143 7.59 8.18 20.07
CA ARG A 143 8.70 7.24 20.36
C ARG A 143 8.46 5.80 19.88
N GLY A 144 7.55 5.58 18.94
CA GLY A 144 7.59 4.40 18.09
C GLY A 144 8.86 4.43 17.24
N ARG A 145 9.80 3.50 17.48
CA ARG A 145 11.15 3.31 16.88
C ARG A 145 11.28 3.46 15.35
N GLY A 146 10.23 3.81 14.61
CA GLY A 146 10.15 3.94 13.16
C GLY A 146 10.30 5.36 12.56
N GLN A 147 10.03 6.45 13.31
CA GLN A 147 10.12 7.81 12.73
C GLN A 147 11.48 8.49 12.96
N MET A 148 12.08 8.33 14.15
CA MET A 148 13.34 9.01 14.51
C MET A 148 14.51 8.59 13.60
N TRP A 149 14.61 7.30 13.25
CA TRP A 149 15.66 6.84 12.31
C TRP A 149 15.43 7.34 10.87
N ARG A 150 14.18 7.49 10.41
CA ARG A 150 13.88 7.99 9.05
C ARG A 150 14.19 9.48 8.94
N ALA A 151 13.84 10.25 9.98
CA ALA A 151 14.18 11.66 10.05
C ALA A 151 15.70 11.88 10.09
N GLU A 152 16.41 11.08 10.89
CA GLU A 152 17.86 11.16 10.99
C GLU A 152 18.57 10.68 9.71
N LEU A 153 18.12 9.57 9.12
CA LEU A 153 18.66 9.07 7.85
C LEU A 153 18.45 10.06 6.70
N ARG A 154 17.26 10.68 6.63
CA ARG A 154 16.96 11.73 5.63
C ARG A 154 17.86 12.95 5.82
N ARG A 155 18.08 13.40 7.06
CA ARG A 155 18.98 14.50 7.38
C ARG A 155 20.43 14.18 7.02
N ARG A 156 20.88 12.94 7.25
CA ARG A 156 22.23 12.48 6.85
C ARG A 156 22.38 12.39 5.34
N LEU A 157 21.37 11.86 4.65
CA LEU A 157 21.35 11.76 3.19
C LEU A 157 21.34 13.15 2.53
N GLN A 158 20.53 14.09 3.01
CA GLN A 158 20.48 15.45 2.49
C GLN A 158 21.81 16.18 2.68
N ARG A 159 22.45 16.05 3.85
CA ARG A 159 23.78 16.62 4.09
C ARG A 159 24.83 15.99 3.19
N TRP A 160 24.85 14.66 3.08
CA TRP A 160 25.75 13.96 2.17
C TRP A 160 25.57 14.40 0.72
N LEU A 161 24.33 14.57 0.26
CA LEU A 161 24.01 15.00 -1.10
C LEU A 161 24.42 16.47 -1.35
N ALA A 162 24.21 17.35 -0.36
CA ALA A 162 24.63 18.74 -0.42
C ALA A 162 26.15 18.88 -0.43
N ASP A 163 26.88 18.08 0.37
CA ASP A 163 28.35 18.05 0.37
C ASP A 163 28.89 17.50 -0.95
N LEU A 164 28.21 16.52 -1.56
CA LEU A 164 28.56 15.97 -2.87
C LEU A 164 28.38 17.02 -3.99
N PHE A 165 27.26 17.73 -3.98
CA PHE A 165 26.96 18.82 -4.92
C PHE A 165 27.92 20.01 -4.73
N GLY A 166 28.21 20.39 -3.48
CA GLY A 166 29.13 21.48 -3.15
C GLY A 166 30.58 21.19 -3.60
N ARG A 167 31.04 19.95 -3.48
CA ARG A 167 32.39 19.54 -3.92
C ARG A 167 32.57 19.50 -5.44
N THR A 168 31.50 19.35 -6.21
CA THR A 168 31.57 19.11 -7.66
C THR A 168 31.27 20.36 -8.49
N ILE A 169 30.37 21.23 -8.02
CA ILE A 169 29.94 22.43 -8.77
C ILE A 169 30.87 23.63 -8.54
N GLY A 170 31.62 23.68 -7.44
CA GLY A 170 32.44 24.85 -7.09
C GLY A 170 33.75 25.05 -7.87
N ARG A 171 34.18 24.11 -8.73
CA ARG A 171 35.59 24.11 -9.21
C ARG A 171 35.87 23.73 -10.66
N SER A 172 34.87 23.64 -11.55
CA SER A 172 35.16 23.35 -12.97
C SER A 172 34.46 24.31 -13.94
N ARG A 173 35.22 25.30 -14.42
CA ARG A 173 34.95 25.98 -15.70
C ARG A 173 35.76 25.26 -16.78
N GLY A 174 35.08 24.71 -17.79
CA GLY A 174 35.70 24.09 -18.98
C GLY A 174 35.43 22.59 -19.16
N LEU A 175 35.75 22.07 -20.36
CA LEU A 175 35.45 20.72 -20.90
C LEU A 175 35.71 19.51 -19.96
N ARG A 176 36.50 19.68 -18.88
CA ARG A 176 36.62 18.70 -17.77
C ARG A 176 35.34 18.52 -16.94
N ALA A 177 34.42 19.48 -16.95
CA ALA A 177 33.13 19.40 -16.26
C ALA A 177 32.25 18.26 -16.81
N ILE A 178 32.33 17.98 -18.12
CA ILE A 178 31.57 16.89 -18.75
C ILE A 178 32.06 15.53 -18.25
N GLY A 179 33.38 15.36 -18.11
CA GLY A 179 33.98 14.14 -17.56
C GLY A 179 33.62 13.89 -16.10
N VAL A 180 33.55 14.96 -15.28
CA VAL A 180 33.09 14.86 -13.89
C VAL A 180 31.60 14.53 -13.85
N VAL A 181 30.75 15.16 -14.65
CA VAL A 181 29.32 14.84 -14.67
C VAL A 181 29.07 13.37 -15.06
N LEU A 182 29.73 12.86 -16.11
CA LEU A 182 29.60 11.46 -16.53
C LEU A 182 30.16 10.44 -15.52
N ALA A 183 31.23 10.78 -14.81
CA ALA A 183 31.79 9.88 -13.80
C ALA A 183 30.86 9.70 -12.58
N TRP A 184 30.05 10.71 -12.28
CA TRP A 184 29.16 10.71 -11.11
C TRP A 184 27.70 10.35 -11.42
N THR A 185 27.28 10.37 -12.69
CA THR A 185 25.93 9.92 -13.08
C THR A 185 25.73 8.43 -12.85
N ALA A 186 26.73 7.60 -13.15
CA ALA A 186 26.65 6.15 -12.96
C ALA A 186 26.44 5.73 -11.49
N PRO A 187 27.23 6.19 -10.49
CA PRO A 187 27.01 5.86 -9.09
C PRO A 187 25.73 6.49 -8.53
N ALA A 188 25.37 7.71 -8.95
CA ALA A 188 24.11 8.33 -8.53
C ALA A 188 22.89 7.53 -9.02
N LEU A 189 22.91 7.09 -10.28
CA LEU A 189 21.87 6.26 -10.85
C LEU A 189 21.79 4.89 -10.16
N ALA A 190 22.94 4.27 -9.88
CA ALA A 190 23.00 3.02 -9.12
C ALA A 190 22.39 3.15 -7.71
N LEU A 191 22.66 4.27 -7.01
CA LEU A 191 22.08 4.55 -5.70
C LEU A 191 20.56 4.74 -5.78
N ILE A 192 20.06 5.47 -6.79
CA ILE A 192 18.63 5.66 -7.02
C ILE A 192 17.94 4.31 -7.28
N VAL A 193 18.51 3.48 -8.14
CA VAL A 193 18.01 2.13 -8.43
C VAL A 193 18.00 1.27 -7.18
N LEU A 194 19.07 1.30 -6.37
CA LEU A 194 19.14 0.56 -5.11
C LEU A 194 18.07 1.01 -4.11
N VAL A 195 17.83 2.32 -3.99
CA VAL A 195 16.77 2.87 -3.13
C VAL A 195 15.39 2.48 -3.64
N ILE A 196 15.14 2.54 -4.94
CA ILE A 196 13.88 2.09 -5.55
C ILE A 196 13.68 0.58 -5.31
N TRP A 197 14.74 -0.21 -5.42
CA TRP A 197 14.71 -1.65 -5.20
C TRP A 197 14.44 -1.99 -3.72
N LEU A 198 15.15 -1.34 -2.78
CA LEU A 198 14.95 -1.51 -1.34
C LEU A 198 13.56 -1.05 -0.91
N THR A 199 13.05 0.06 -1.46
CA THR A 199 11.69 0.52 -1.17
C THR A 199 10.65 -0.42 -1.77
N ARG A 200 10.83 -0.94 -3.00
CA ARG A 200 9.95 -1.95 -3.59
C ARG A 200 9.91 -3.24 -2.79
N ILE A 201 11.05 -3.72 -2.28
CA ILE A 201 11.11 -4.93 -1.42
C ILE A 201 10.50 -4.64 -0.06
N GLY A 202 10.82 -3.51 0.56
CA GLY A 202 10.23 -3.09 1.83
C GLY A 202 8.72 -2.88 1.73
N LEU A 203 8.22 -2.35 0.60
CA LEU A 203 6.81 -2.20 0.30
C LEU A 203 6.14 -3.55 0.05
N ARG A 204 6.81 -4.51 -0.59
CA ARG A 204 6.29 -5.89 -0.78
C ARG A 204 6.18 -6.65 0.54
N ILE A 205 7.10 -6.40 1.49
CA ILE A 205 7.06 -6.94 2.86
C ILE A 205 6.05 -6.19 3.74
N ARG A 206 5.82 -4.89 3.47
CA ARG A 206 4.81 -4.04 4.14
C ARG A 206 3.46 -4.00 3.43
N ARG A 207 3.18 -4.91 2.49
CA ARG A 207 1.81 -5.22 2.07
C ARG A 207 1.12 -6.00 3.19
N GLU A 208 1.03 -5.39 4.35
CA GLU A 208 -0.20 -5.50 5.12
C GLU A 208 -1.19 -4.57 4.40
N PRO A 209 -2.42 -5.03 4.12
CA PRO A 209 -3.40 -4.17 3.50
C PRO A 209 -3.50 -2.91 4.38
N ALA A 210 -3.33 -1.75 3.75
CA ALA A 210 -3.72 -0.50 4.38
C ALA A 210 -5.15 -0.73 4.91
N ILE A 211 -5.42 -0.28 6.14
CA ILE A 211 -6.79 -0.19 6.63
C ILE A 211 -7.50 0.80 5.70
N GLY A 212 -8.04 0.25 4.63
CA GLY A 212 -8.90 0.95 3.70
C GLY A 212 -10.24 1.05 4.38
N ILE A 213 -10.51 2.22 4.95
CA ILE A 213 -11.89 2.60 5.19
C ILE A 213 -12.52 2.67 3.78
N GLY A 214 -13.32 1.66 3.43
CA GLY A 214 -14.16 1.66 2.24
C GLY A 214 -13.67 0.89 0.99
N ALA A 215 -12.42 0.43 0.91
CA ALA A 215 -12.04 -0.50 -0.16
C ALA A 215 -12.42 -1.92 0.27
N LEU A 216 -13.24 -2.63 -0.53
CA LEU A 216 -13.43 -4.08 -0.41
C LEU A 216 -12.04 -4.71 -0.32
N ALA A 217 -11.66 -5.11 0.90
CA ALA A 217 -10.35 -5.69 1.14
C ALA A 217 -10.18 -6.86 0.17
N PRO A 218 -9.03 -6.97 -0.52
CA PRO A 218 -8.79 -8.11 -1.39
C PRO A 218 -9.06 -9.40 -0.62
N PRO A 219 -9.54 -10.47 -1.29
CA PRO A 219 -9.84 -11.73 -0.64
C PRO A 219 -8.64 -12.14 0.23
N ARG A 220 -8.85 -12.27 1.53
CA ARG A 220 -7.81 -12.72 2.45
C ARG A 220 -7.38 -14.11 2.01
N ALA A 221 -6.06 -14.31 1.87
CA ALA A 221 -5.47 -15.58 1.47
C ALA A 221 -6.05 -16.75 2.29
N ALA A 222 -6.23 -17.89 1.64
CA ALA A 222 -6.74 -19.08 2.32
C ALA A 222 -5.71 -19.60 3.34
N ALA A 223 -6.17 -20.33 4.37
CA ALA A 223 -5.28 -20.89 5.39
C ALA A 223 -4.19 -21.78 4.79
N ASN A 224 -4.51 -22.56 3.74
CA ASN A 224 -3.58 -23.42 3.04
C ASN A 224 -2.47 -22.62 2.33
N GLU A 225 -2.84 -21.55 1.63
CA GLU A 225 -1.88 -20.70 0.92
C GLU A 225 -0.88 -20.04 1.88
N LEU A 226 -1.37 -19.62 3.05
CA LEU A 226 -0.53 -19.08 4.12
C LEU A 226 0.41 -20.15 4.70
N ALA A 227 -0.07 -21.38 4.84
CA ALA A 227 0.73 -22.50 5.32
C ALA A 227 1.81 -22.92 4.32
N ASP A 228 1.49 -22.97 3.02
CA ASP A 228 2.47 -23.22 1.95
C ASP A 228 3.54 -22.13 1.91
N GLY A 229 3.13 -20.86 2.07
CA GLY A 229 4.06 -19.75 2.21
C GLY A 229 4.99 -19.89 3.42
N ALA A 230 4.49 -20.41 4.54
CA ALA A 230 5.30 -20.69 5.73
C ALA A 230 6.35 -21.77 5.44
N VAL A 231 5.97 -22.85 4.75
CA VAL A 231 6.90 -23.92 4.34
C VAL A 231 7.98 -23.38 3.40
N ALA A 232 7.61 -22.56 2.42
CA ALA A 232 8.56 -21.94 1.50
C ALA A 232 9.56 -21.01 2.20
N LEU A 233 9.13 -20.28 3.24
CA LEU A 233 10.01 -19.44 4.06
C LEU A 233 10.98 -20.29 4.89
N ALA A 234 10.51 -21.39 5.47
CA ALA A 234 11.35 -22.31 6.23
C ALA A 234 12.41 -22.98 5.35
N ALA A 235 12.07 -23.35 4.11
CA ALA A 235 13.02 -23.88 3.14
C ALA A 235 14.16 -22.91 2.81
N GLN A 236 13.94 -21.60 2.97
CA GLN A 236 14.95 -20.55 2.82
C GLN A 236 15.74 -20.27 4.11
N GLY A 237 15.57 -21.08 5.16
CA GLY A 237 16.16 -20.85 6.48
C GLY A 237 15.55 -19.68 7.26
N ARG A 238 14.46 -19.08 6.77
CA ARG A 238 13.80 -17.93 7.39
C ARG A 238 12.77 -18.39 8.43
N PHE A 239 13.22 -19.13 9.45
CA PHE A 239 12.36 -19.79 10.42
C PHE A 239 11.48 -18.84 11.23
N ARG A 240 11.96 -17.63 11.54
CA ARG A 240 11.16 -16.63 12.27
C ARG A 240 9.99 -16.09 11.41
N ASP A 241 10.22 -15.86 10.13
CA ASP A 241 9.17 -15.44 9.20
C ASP A 241 8.21 -16.59 8.91
N ALA A 242 8.73 -17.82 8.81
CA ALA A 242 7.94 -19.03 8.68
C ALA A 242 7.00 -19.23 9.88
N ALA A 243 7.48 -19.05 11.11
CA ALA A 243 6.67 -19.13 12.33
C ALA A 243 5.52 -18.10 12.34
N ARG A 244 5.78 -16.87 11.87
CA ARG A 244 4.74 -15.85 11.73
C ARG A 244 3.69 -16.23 10.68
N ALA A 245 4.12 -16.71 9.51
CA ALA A 245 3.21 -17.16 8.46
C ALA A 245 2.36 -18.37 8.92
N ALA A 246 2.98 -19.32 9.64
CA ALA A 246 2.29 -20.46 10.23
C ALA A 246 1.23 -20.04 11.25
N TYR A 247 1.55 -19.09 12.14
CA TYR A 247 0.55 -18.58 13.09
C TYR A 247 -0.64 -17.92 12.37
N ARG A 248 -0.39 -17.14 11.32
CA ARG A 248 -1.46 -16.53 10.51
C ARG A 248 -2.32 -17.59 9.82
N ALA A 249 -1.73 -18.65 9.29
CA ALA A 249 -2.46 -19.77 8.71
C ALA A 249 -3.41 -20.44 9.72
N ALA A 250 -2.92 -20.67 10.95
CA ALA A 250 -3.73 -21.25 12.04
C ALA A 250 -4.93 -20.39 12.43
N VAL A 251 -4.73 -19.07 12.59
CA VAL A 251 -5.84 -18.14 12.89
C VAL A 251 -6.84 -18.10 11.74
N ARG A 252 -6.34 -18.08 10.49
CA ARG A 252 -7.19 -18.08 9.29
C ARG A 252 -8.02 -19.34 9.16
N ARG A 253 -7.46 -20.51 9.48
CA ARG A 253 -8.20 -21.78 9.46
C ARG A 253 -9.39 -21.76 10.42
N LEU A 254 -9.21 -21.24 11.63
CA LEU A 254 -10.29 -21.15 12.61
C LEU A 254 -11.35 -20.12 12.21
N GLU A 255 -10.96 -19.06 11.49
CA GLU A 255 -11.91 -18.13 10.86
C GLU A 255 -12.70 -18.78 9.72
N GLU A 256 -12.05 -19.57 8.85
CA GLU A 256 -12.72 -20.32 7.77
C GLU A 256 -13.73 -21.34 8.33
N GLU A 257 -13.47 -21.88 9.52
CA GLU A 257 -14.41 -22.75 10.25
C GLU A 257 -15.55 -22.00 10.96
N GLY A 258 -15.60 -20.66 10.83
CA GLY A 258 -16.66 -19.82 11.38
C GLY A 258 -16.50 -19.52 12.88
N THR A 259 -15.34 -19.80 13.47
CA THR A 259 -15.13 -19.66 14.92
C THR A 259 -15.08 -18.20 15.38
N TRP A 260 -14.58 -17.32 14.51
CA TRP A 260 -14.49 -15.87 14.73
C TRP A 260 -14.25 -15.13 13.42
N ARG A 261 -14.17 -13.80 13.48
CA ARG A 261 -13.60 -12.95 12.44
C ARG A 261 -12.22 -12.47 12.84
N THR A 262 -11.25 -12.59 11.93
CA THR A 262 -9.86 -12.16 12.17
C THR A 262 -9.78 -10.64 12.18
N ASP A 263 -9.19 -10.10 13.24
CA ASP A 263 -8.88 -8.70 13.50
C ASP A 263 -7.36 -8.54 13.73
N ASP A 264 -6.69 -7.88 12.80
CA ASP A 264 -5.23 -7.75 12.79
C ASP A 264 -4.68 -6.94 13.98
N ALA A 265 -5.54 -6.23 14.72
CA ALA A 265 -5.15 -5.51 15.93
C ALA A 265 -5.00 -6.42 17.16
N ARG A 266 -5.50 -7.66 17.11
CA ARG A 266 -5.53 -8.57 18.26
C ARG A 266 -4.19 -9.25 18.50
N THR A 267 -3.86 -9.42 19.78
CA THR A 267 -2.67 -10.16 20.17
C THR A 267 -2.88 -11.69 20.05
N PRO A 268 -1.81 -12.48 19.91
CA PRO A 268 -1.93 -13.94 19.85
C PRO A 268 -2.70 -14.57 21.03
N ARG A 269 -2.50 -14.05 22.25
CA ARG A 269 -3.23 -14.51 23.45
C ARG A 269 -4.71 -14.15 23.41
N GLU A 270 -5.07 -13.04 22.80
CA GLU A 270 -6.47 -12.65 22.65
C GLU A 270 -7.22 -13.62 21.73
N TYR A 271 -6.60 -14.07 20.63
CA TYR A 271 -7.18 -15.12 19.78
C TYR A 271 -7.42 -16.41 20.55
N LEU A 272 -6.47 -16.83 21.40
CA LEU A 272 -6.67 -18.01 22.24
C LEU A 272 -7.83 -17.83 23.23
N ARG A 273 -8.06 -16.62 23.76
CA ARG A 273 -9.17 -16.32 24.66
C ARG A 273 -10.53 -16.34 23.98
N LEU A 274 -10.59 -16.08 22.67
CA LEU A 274 -11.85 -16.16 21.90
C LEU A 274 -12.33 -17.60 21.72
N LEU A 275 -11.42 -18.57 21.77
CA LEU A 275 -11.78 -19.97 21.59
C LEU A 275 -12.44 -20.52 22.88
N PRO A 276 -13.55 -21.28 22.82
CA PRO A 276 -14.11 -21.93 24.01
C PRO A 276 -13.14 -22.93 24.64
N ALA A 277 -13.19 -23.12 25.97
CA ALA A 277 -12.31 -24.05 26.69
C ALA A 277 -12.42 -25.49 26.17
N ALA A 278 -13.63 -25.93 25.81
CA ALA A 278 -13.92 -27.27 25.31
C ALA A 278 -13.59 -27.47 23.80
N HIS A 279 -13.11 -26.44 23.11
CA HIS A 279 -12.87 -26.53 21.67
C HIS A 279 -11.72 -27.52 21.36
N ARG A 280 -11.96 -28.52 20.51
CA ARG A 280 -11.01 -29.61 20.18
C ARG A 280 -9.61 -29.10 19.81
N ARG A 281 -9.52 -27.95 19.14
CA ARG A 281 -8.26 -27.35 18.65
C ARG A 281 -7.59 -26.37 19.63
N ARG A 282 -8.18 -26.13 20.80
CA ARG A 282 -7.65 -25.16 21.78
C ARG A 282 -6.25 -25.53 22.27
N ALA A 283 -6.03 -26.80 22.61
CA ALA A 283 -4.73 -27.26 23.08
C ALA A 283 -3.63 -27.06 22.03
N THR A 284 -3.92 -27.39 20.77
CA THR A 284 -2.97 -27.19 19.66
C THR A 284 -2.70 -25.71 19.41
N LEU A 285 -3.74 -24.87 19.37
CA LEU A 285 -3.57 -23.42 19.21
C LEU A 285 -2.80 -22.80 20.39
N ALA A 286 -3.03 -23.26 21.62
CA ALA A 286 -2.33 -22.78 22.81
C ALA A 286 -0.82 -23.08 22.73
N ARG A 287 -0.44 -24.30 22.35
CA ARG A 287 0.96 -24.68 22.13
C ARG A 287 1.60 -23.84 21.03
N LEU A 288 0.92 -23.72 19.88
CA LEU A 288 1.39 -22.91 18.76
C LEU A 288 1.57 -21.43 19.15
N THR A 289 0.66 -20.88 19.95
CA THR A 289 0.73 -19.50 20.46
C THR A 289 1.95 -19.31 21.36
N ALA A 290 2.21 -20.24 22.28
CA ALA A 290 3.37 -20.17 23.16
C ALA A 290 4.70 -20.29 22.38
N ASP A 291 4.76 -21.21 21.41
CA ASP A 291 5.92 -21.36 20.52
C ASP A 291 6.14 -20.10 19.67
N PHE A 292 5.07 -19.53 19.11
CA PHE A 292 5.12 -18.29 18.35
C PHE A 292 5.63 -17.13 19.21
N GLU A 293 5.11 -16.95 20.43
CA GLU A 293 5.56 -15.89 21.32
C GLU A 293 7.02 -16.02 21.70
N ARG A 294 7.48 -17.25 21.96
CA ARG A 294 8.90 -17.52 22.24
C ARG A 294 9.79 -17.16 21.05
N VAL A 295 9.40 -17.56 19.83
CA VAL A 295 10.18 -17.28 18.61
C VAL A 295 10.12 -15.81 18.21
N TRP A 296 8.97 -15.18 18.41
CA TRP A 296 8.70 -13.83 17.93
C TRP A 296 9.16 -12.74 18.89
N TYR A 297 9.01 -12.96 20.19
CA TYR A 297 9.40 -12.00 21.24
C TYR A 297 10.64 -12.43 22.01
N GLY A 298 11.05 -13.69 21.94
CA GLY A 298 12.30 -14.15 22.52
C GLY A 298 13.53 -13.70 21.74
N SER A 299 14.66 -13.72 22.43
CA SER A 299 15.98 -13.39 21.90
C SER A 299 16.70 -14.49 21.09
N PRO A 300 16.33 -15.79 21.11
CA PRO A 300 16.98 -16.80 20.27
C PRO A 300 16.63 -16.69 18.78
N GLN A 301 17.57 -17.04 17.90
CA GLN A 301 17.26 -17.32 16.50
C GLN A 301 16.38 -18.57 16.42
N ALA A 302 15.28 -18.50 15.68
CA ALA A 302 14.42 -19.64 15.44
C ALA A 302 15.19 -20.75 14.71
N THR A 303 15.09 -21.97 15.19
CA THR A 303 15.83 -23.12 14.66
C THR A 303 14.96 -24.00 13.77
N ALA A 304 15.59 -24.93 13.04
CA ALA A 304 14.87 -25.97 12.31
C ALA A 304 14.00 -26.84 13.26
N ASP A 305 14.42 -27.01 14.52
CA ASP A 305 13.67 -27.77 15.53
C ASP A 305 12.44 -27.02 16.02
N ASP A 306 12.52 -25.70 16.15
CA ASP A 306 11.34 -24.86 16.36
C ASP A 306 10.36 -25.05 15.20
N TRP A 307 10.85 -25.00 13.97
CA TRP A 307 10.02 -25.16 12.78
C TRP A 307 9.26 -26.50 12.74
N ARG A 308 9.88 -27.61 13.19
CA ARG A 308 9.20 -28.91 13.28
C ARG A 308 7.95 -28.86 14.16
N ARG A 309 7.96 -28.07 15.25
CA ARG A 309 6.79 -27.87 16.11
C ARG A 309 5.68 -27.07 15.43
N PHE A 310 6.03 -25.99 14.70
CA PHE A 310 5.06 -25.23 13.92
C PHE A 310 4.41 -26.07 12.84
N LEU A 311 5.20 -26.89 12.15
CA LEU A 311 4.72 -27.78 11.11
C LEU A 311 3.71 -28.81 11.65
N SER A 312 4.04 -29.51 12.74
CA SER A 312 3.11 -30.47 13.36
C SER A 312 1.81 -29.79 13.81
N ALA A 313 1.88 -28.58 14.36
CA ALA A 313 0.69 -27.82 14.72
C ALA A 313 -0.16 -27.42 13.51
N LEU A 314 0.45 -27.08 12.36
CA LEU A 314 -0.29 -26.79 11.12
C LEU A 314 -1.01 -28.02 10.58
N GLU A 315 -0.38 -29.20 10.65
CA GLU A 315 -0.99 -30.47 10.25
C GLU A 315 -2.16 -30.83 11.18
N ASP A 316 -1.98 -30.72 12.51
CA ASP A 316 -3.03 -30.96 13.52
C ASP A 316 -4.24 -30.02 13.36
N LEU A 317 -3.97 -28.76 13.01
CA LEU A 317 -4.99 -27.75 12.70
C LEU A 317 -5.55 -27.92 11.28
N GLY A 318 -5.11 -28.92 10.50
CA GLY A 318 -5.56 -29.16 9.14
C GLY A 318 -5.23 -28.03 8.17
N CYS A 319 -4.26 -27.16 8.46
CA CYS A 319 -3.79 -26.12 7.54
C CYS A 319 -2.92 -26.69 6.42
N LEU A 320 -2.30 -27.86 6.65
CA LEU A 320 -1.56 -28.64 5.68
C LEU A 320 -2.11 -30.07 5.63
N PRO A 321 -2.02 -30.76 4.50
CA PRO A 321 -2.31 -32.19 4.45
C PRO A 321 -1.33 -32.95 5.34
N ALA A 322 -1.82 -33.93 6.11
CA ALA A 322 -0.96 -34.80 6.91
C ALA A 322 0.05 -35.51 6.00
N ARG A 323 1.34 -35.45 6.33
CA ARG A 323 2.35 -36.21 5.59
C ARG A 323 2.08 -37.69 5.77
N ARG A 324 1.91 -38.41 4.67
CA ARG A 324 2.00 -39.88 4.69
C ARG A 324 3.44 -40.22 5.04
N ALA A 325 3.64 -40.95 6.14
CA ALA A 325 4.94 -41.53 6.44
C ALA A 325 5.29 -42.50 5.31
N THR A 326 6.36 -42.19 4.57
CA THR A 326 7.06 -43.12 3.68
C THR A 326 8.30 -43.62 4.37
#